data_AF-A0A2I8DIP3-F1
#
_entry.id   AF-A0A2I8DIP3-F1
#
_cell.length_a   1.000
_cell.length_b   1.000
_cell.length_c   1.000
_cell.angle_alpha   90.00
_cell.angle_beta   90.00
_cell.angle_gamma   90.00
#
_symmetry.space_group_name_H-M   'P 1'
#
loop_
_entity.id
_entity.type
_entity.pdbx_description
1 polymer ?
#
loop_
_entity_poly.entity_id
_entity_poly.type
_entity_poly.pdbx_seq_one_letter_code
_entity_poly.pdbx_strand_id
1 'polypeptide(L)' 'MPQAKNTNSEEWRRECEARHVLTLPFDKRVPYLNLVGRKRGSEAQQYLETEVRRQFAKRRKAA' A
#
# COMPACT_ATOMS: atom_id res chain seq x y z
N MET A 1 17.87 -18.78 9.67
CA MET A 1 18.28 -17.53 8.99
C MET A 1 17.04 -16.66 8.83
N PRO A 2 16.98 -15.44 9.40
CA PRO A 2 15.85 -14.55 9.13
C PRO A 2 15.93 -14.16 7.64
N GLN A 3 14.88 -14.46 6.88
CA GLN A 3 14.82 -14.14 5.46
C GLN A 3 14.99 -12.62 5.29
N ALA A 4 16.09 -12.22 4.66
CA ALA A 4 16.28 -10.84 4.24
C ALA A 4 15.12 -10.49 3.31
N LYS A 5 14.26 -9.55 3.73
CA LYS A 5 13.17 -9.05 2.89
C LYS A 5 13.78 -8.55 1.57
N ASN A 6 13.52 -9.26 0.47
CA ASN A 6 13.96 -8.83 -0.85
C ASN A 6 13.36 -7.45 -1.13
N THR A 7 14.18 -6.40 -1.03
CA THR A 7 13.77 -5.00 -1.21
C THR A 7 13.36 -4.68 -2.66
N ASN A 8 13.64 -5.59 -3.60
CA ASN A 8 13.19 -5.54 -4.98
C ASN A 8 11.89 -6.32 -5.27
N SER A 9 11.35 -7.04 -4.28
CA SER A 9 10.08 -7.75 -4.45
C SER A 9 8.93 -6.76 -4.59
N GLU A 10 7.96 -7.10 -5.42
CA GLU A 10 6.75 -6.30 -5.59
C GLU A 10 6.03 -6.05 -4.27
N GLU A 11 6.08 -7.02 -3.35
CA GLU A 11 5.56 -6.90 -1.98
C GLU A 11 6.16 -5.73 -1.21
N TRP A 12 7.48 -5.54 -1.25
CA TRP A 12 8.14 -4.42 -0.60
C TRP A 12 7.73 -3.08 -1.21
N ARG A 13 7.65 -3.04 -2.55
CA ARG A 13 7.21 -1.84 -3.29
C ARG A 13 5.78 -1.45 -2.92
N ARG A 14 4.88 -2.43 -2.80
CA ARG A 14 3.48 -2.25 -2.40
C ARG A 14 3.35 -1.80 -0.94
N GLU A 15 4.17 -2.33 -0.02
CA GLU A 15 4.21 -1.86 1.37
C GLU A 15 4.67 -0.39 1.46
N CYS A 16 5.69 0.01 0.68
CA CYS A 16 6.10 1.41 0.58
C CYS A 16 4.99 2.30 0.00
N GLU A 17 4.33 1.84 -1.06
CA GLU A 17 3.25 2.58 -1.71
C GLU A 17 2.02 2.72 -0.78
N ALA A 18 1.68 1.68 -0.02
CA ALA A 18 0.62 1.75 0.99
C ALA A 18 0.92 2.77 2.10
N ARG A 19 2.18 2.85 2.55
CA ARG A 19 2.62 3.88 3.49
C ARG A 19 2.52 5.27 2.89
N HIS A 20 2.92 5.44 1.63
CA HIS A 20 2.76 6.71 0.91
C HIS A 20 1.29 7.14 0.81
N VAL A 21 0.37 6.24 0.46
CA VAL A 21 -1.07 6.55 0.41
C VAL A 21 -1.59 7.04 1.76
N LEU A 22 -1.12 6.48 2.88
CA LEU A 22 -1.50 6.95 4.22
C LEU A 22 -0.93 8.31 4.61
N THR A 23 0.13 8.79 3.93
CA THR A 23 0.64 10.16 4.08
C THR A 23 -0.13 11.18 3.25
N LEU A 24 -0.90 10.74 2.24
CA LEU A 24 -1.72 11.63 1.44
C LEU A 24 -2.97 12.11 2.23
N PRO A 25 -3.45 13.33 1.93
CA PRO A 25 -4.77 13.79 2.35
C PRO A 25 -5.87 12.80 1.99
N PHE A 26 -6.91 12.70 2.82
CA PHE A 26 -7.96 11.67 2.68
C PHE A 26 -8.64 11.71 1.30
N ASP A 27 -8.90 12.91 0.78
CA ASP A 27 -9.49 13.14 -0.55
C ASP A 27 -8.60 12.67 -1.71
N LYS A 28 -7.28 12.54 -1.50
CA LYS A 28 -6.31 12.11 -2.52
C LYS A 28 -6.07 10.60 -2.53
N ARG A 29 -6.48 9.87 -1.50
CA ARG A 29 -6.23 8.42 -1.37
C ARG A 29 -6.99 7.61 -2.41
N VAL A 30 -8.30 7.86 -2.55
CA VAL A 30 -9.15 7.15 -3.52
C VAL A 30 -8.73 7.42 -4.97
N PRO A 31 -8.47 8.68 -5.38
CA PRO A 31 -7.89 8.97 -6.70
C PRO A 31 -6.58 8.23 -6.98
N TYR A 32 -5.70 8.12 -5.98
CA TYR A 32 -4.44 7.38 -6.13
C TYR A 32 -4.67 5.88 -6.37
N LEU A 33 -5.55 5.25 -5.58
CA LEU A 33 -5.89 3.84 -5.75
C LEU A 33 -6.51 3.56 -7.13
N ASN A 34 -7.39 4.45 -7.60
CA ASN A 34 -7.97 4.36 -8.94
C ASN A 34 -6.91 4.52 -10.04
N LEU A 35 -5.92 5.39 -9.86
CA LEU A 35 -4.81 5.54 -10.79
C LEU A 35 -3.97 4.25 -10.88
N VAL A 36 -3.74 3.59 -9.75
CA VAL A 36 -3.06 2.29 -9.71
C VAL A 36 -3.88 1.24 -10.44
N GLY A 37 -5.20 1.19 -10.23
CA GLY A 37 -6.10 0.31 -10.96
C GLY A 37 -6.05 0.51 -12.46
N ARG A 38 -6.06 1.77 -12.92
CA ARG A 38 -5.95 2.11 -14.35
C ARG A 38 -4.60 1.73 -14.97
N LYS A 39 -3.50 1.84 -14.21
CA LYS A 39 -2.15 1.58 -14.72
C LYS A 39 -1.71 0.12 -14.64
N ARG A 40 -2.13 -0.60 -13.60
CA ARG A 40 -1.61 -1.92 -13.24
C ARG A 40 -2.70 -2.99 -13.09
N GLY A 41 -3.97 -2.63 -13.31
CA GLY A 41 -5.11 -3.53 -13.22
C GLY A 41 -5.86 -3.46 -11.88
N SER A 42 -7.10 -3.92 -11.91
CA SER A 42 -8.01 -3.94 -10.75
C SER A 42 -7.47 -4.79 -9.59
N GLU A 43 -6.78 -5.89 -9.89
CA GLU A 43 -6.15 -6.73 -8.89
C GLU A 43 -5.06 -5.99 -8.10
N ALA A 44 -4.23 -5.19 -8.80
CA ALA A 44 -3.20 -4.36 -8.15
C ALA A 44 -3.82 -3.28 -7.25
N GLN A 45 -4.96 -2.70 -7.66
CA GLN A 45 -5.70 -1.76 -6.84
C GLN A 45 -6.24 -2.42 -5.56
N GLN A 46 -6.91 -3.57 -5.67
CA GLN A 46 -7.47 -4.27 -4.51
C GLN A 46 -6.39 -4.72 -3.53
N TYR A 47 -5.25 -5.18 -4.05
CA TYR A 47 -4.12 -5.56 -3.23
C TYR A 47 -3.55 -4.35 -2.48
N LEU A 48 -3.34 -3.23 -3.18
CA LEU A 48 -2.82 -2.00 -2.55
C LEU A 48 -3.79 -1.47 -1.50
N GLU A 49 -5.10 -1.50 -1.77
CA GLU A 49 -6.12 -1.11 -0.79
C GLU A 49 -6.07 -1.98 0.47
N THR A 50 -5.89 -3.29 0.31
CA THR A 50 -5.72 -4.23 1.43
C THR A 50 -4.49 -3.90 2.25
N GLU A 51 -3.35 -3.62 1.61
CA GLU A 51 -2.13 -3.22 2.31
C GLU A 51 -2.26 -1.86 2.99
N VAL A 52 -2.95 -0.88 2.39
CA VAL A 52 -3.26 0.40 3.04
C VAL A 52 -4.04 0.19 4.33
N ARG A 53 -5.08 -0.66 4.31
CA ARG A 53 -5.86 -1.01 5.51
C ARG A 53 -4.99 -1.71 6.56
N ARG A 54 -4.12 -2.63 6.15
CA ARG A 54 -3.19 -3.34 7.04
C ARG A 54 -2.21 -2.38 7.71
N GLN A 55 -1.62 -1.45 6.96
CA GLN A 55 -0.69 -0.46 7.48
C GLN A 55 -1.39 0.55 8.41
N PHE A 56 -2.64 0.92 8.10
CA PHE A 56 -3.45 1.77 8.99
C PHE A 56 -3.72 1.06 10.32
N ALA A 57 -4.12 -0.22 10.29
CA ALA A 57 -4.33 -1.01 11.49
C ALA A 57 -3.05 -1.15 12.34
N LYS A 58 -1.88 -1.35 11.70
CA LYS A 58 -0.58 -1.35 12.38
C LYS A 58 -0.30 -0.02 13.07
N ARG A 59 -0.47 1.11 12.37
CA ARG A 59 -0.29 2.47 12.94
C ARG A 59 -1.20 2.69 14.16
N ARG A 60 -2.45 2.25 14.09
CA ARG A 60 -3.41 2.38 15.18
C ARG A 60 -3.07 1.52 16.40
N LYS A 61 -2.46 0.34 16.22
CA LYS A 61 -2.01 -0.51 17.33
C LYS A 61 -0.71 -0.04 17.99
N ALA A 62 0.07 0.78 17.29
CA ALA A 62 1.34 1.31 17.77
C ALA A 62 1.20 2.70 18.44
N ALA A 63 -0.02 3.26 18.45
CA ALA A 63 -0.39 4.51 19.13
C ALA A 63 -1.15 4.17 20.41
#